data_AF-A0A519U854-F1
#
_entry.id   AF-A0A519U854-F1
#
_cell.length_a   1.000
_cell.length_b   1.000
_cell.length_c   1.000
_cell.angle_alpha   90.00
_cell.angle_beta   90.00
_cell.angle_gamma   90.00
#
_symmetry.space_group_name_H-M   'P 1'
#
loop_
_entity.id
_entity.type
_entity.pdbx_description
1 polymer ?
#
loop_
_entity_poly.entity_id
_entity_poly.type
_entity_poly.pdbx_seq_one_letter_code
_entity_poly.pdbx_strand_id
1 'polypeptide(L)'
;MGRKPIQNQTELLLHPLIIRVNQVTHTRLEKLLKESSCQSIGEVARKILSKERINCFYRDDSMGGPMEELALIRKELKAIGININQQTRYFNASKSTAEKNFHADQTIKLYQKVDAKMERLFQLISKLAEKWLHGS
;
A
#
# COMPACT_ATOMS: atom_id res chain seq x y z
N MET A 1 9.03 22.60 -36.01
CA MET A 1 9.76 21.80 -35.00
C MET A 1 10.57 20.75 -35.75
N GLY A 2 11.86 21.01 -36.00
CA GLY A 2 12.74 20.09 -36.73
C GLY A 2 13.11 18.88 -35.88
N ARG A 3 13.04 17.68 -36.46
CA ARG A 3 13.46 16.43 -35.82
C ARG A 3 14.95 16.54 -35.48
N LYS A 4 15.30 16.44 -34.19
CA LYS A 4 16.71 16.40 -33.76
C LYS A 4 17.41 15.22 -34.45
N PRO A 5 18.61 15.40 -35.02
CA PRO A 5 19.36 14.31 -35.64
C PRO A 5 19.68 13.26 -34.57
N ILE A 6 19.39 12.00 -34.86
CA ILE A 6 19.62 10.87 -33.97
C ILE A 6 21.14 10.63 -33.93
N GLN A 7 21.74 10.77 -32.74
CA GLN A 7 23.20 10.78 -32.56
C GLN A 7 23.83 9.38 -32.67
N ASN A 8 23.07 8.30 -32.47
CA ASN A 8 23.57 6.93 -32.52
C ASN A 8 22.90 6.14 -33.66
N GLN A 9 23.54 6.08 -34.82
CA GLN A 9 23.05 5.31 -35.98
C GLN A 9 22.93 3.80 -35.66
N THR A 10 23.73 3.31 -34.72
CA THR A 10 23.79 1.89 -34.32
C THR A 10 22.56 1.43 -33.52
N GLU A 11 21.82 2.34 -32.90
CA GLU A 11 20.61 2.02 -32.12
C GLU A 11 19.32 2.07 -32.97
N LEU A 12 19.44 2.41 -34.25
CA LEU A 12 18.31 2.51 -35.15
C LEU A 12 17.73 1.13 -35.46
N LEU A 13 16.41 1.00 -35.30
CA LEU A 13 15.65 -0.20 -35.64
C LEU A 13 15.42 -0.23 -37.17
N LEU A 14 16.44 -0.66 -37.91
CA LEU A 14 16.45 -0.60 -39.38
C LEU A 14 15.80 -1.83 -40.05
N HIS A 15 15.83 -3.00 -39.40
CA HIS A 15 15.43 -4.26 -40.01
C HIS A 15 14.13 -4.79 -39.38
N PRO A 16 13.05 -4.96 -40.16
CA PRO A 16 11.82 -5.56 -39.65
C PRO A 16 11.99 -7.06 -39.42
N LEU A 17 11.46 -7.56 -38.30
CA LEU A 17 11.50 -8.97 -37.93
C LEU A 17 10.06 -9.46 -37.73
N ILE A 18 9.62 -10.39 -38.58
CA ILE A 18 8.29 -11.01 -38.52
C ILE A 18 8.47 -12.47 -38.10
N ILE A 19 7.95 -12.83 -36.93
CA ILE A 19 8.08 -14.18 -36.36
C ILE A 19 6.69 -14.75 -36.10
N ARG A 20 6.48 -16.01 -36.48
CA ARG A 20 5.32 -16.79 -36.04
C ARG A 20 5.71 -17.57 -34.79
N VAL A 21 4.91 -17.45 -33.74
CA VAL A 21 5.10 -18.16 -32.47
C VAL A 21 3.88 -19.04 -32.17
N ASN A 22 4.08 -20.07 -31.37
CA ASN A 22 2.97 -20.88 -30.87
C ASN A 22 2.18 -20.14 -29.77
N GLN A 23 0.99 -20.65 -29.46
CA GLN A 23 0.10 -20.02 -28.47
C GLN A 23 0.75 -19.89 -27.09
N VAL A 24 1.49 -20.91 -26.65
CA VAL A 24 2.19 -20.92 -25.35
C VAL A 24 3.18 -19.74 -25.25
N THR A 25 3.95 -19.52 -26.31
CA THR A 25 4.94 -18.43 -26.37
C THR A 25 4.24 -17.08 -26.44
N HIS A 26 3.15 -16.98 -27.21
CA HIS A 26 2.34 -15.76 -27.27
C HIS A 26 1.82 -15.36 -25.90
N THR A 27 1.17 -16.27 -25.18
CA THR A 27 0.67 -16.02 -23.83
C THR A 27 1.78 -15.69 -22.84
N ARG A 28 2.97 -16.30 -22.98
CA ARG A 28 4.15 -15.94 -22.16
C ARG A 28 4.59 -14.49 -22.40
N LEU A 29 4.63 -14.05 -23.66
CA LEU A 29 4.99 -12.68 -24.02
C LEU A 29 3.94 -11.66 -23.55
N GLU A 30 2.65 -12.01 -23.64
CA GLU A 30 1.56 -11.17 -23.10
C GLU A 30 1.65 -11.01 -21.58
N LYS A 31 1.98 -12.08 -20.86
CA LYS A 31 2.19 -12.03 -19.41
C LYS A 31 3.35 -11.08 -19.06
N LEU A 32 4.48 -11.23 -19.74
CA LEU A 32 5.64 -10.34 -19.56
C LEU A 32 5.32 -8.89 -19.93
N LEU A 33 4.50 -8.64 -20.95
CA LEU A 33 4.06 -7.29 -21.29
C LEU A 33 3.27 -6.66 -20.15
N LYS A 34 2.30 -7.39 -19.56
CA LYS A 34 1.48 -6.89 -18.44
C LYS A 34 2.30 -6.59 -17.19
N GLU A 35 3.32 -7.41 -16.94
CA GLU A 35 4.16 -7.29 -15.75
C GLU A 35 5.34 -6.33 -15.94
N SER A 36 5.65 -5.85 -17.15
CA SER A 36 6.88 -5.08 -17.42
C SER A 36 6.64 -3.63 -17.82
N SER A 37 7.72 -2.86 -17.88
CA SER A 37 7.74 -1.49 -18.39
C SER A 37 7.60 -1.37 -19.92
N CYS A 38 7.35 -2.47 -20.63
CA CYS A 38 7.32 -2.48 -22.09
C CYS A 38 5.96 -2.02 -22.62
N GLN A 39 5.94 -1.37 -23.79
CA GLN A 39 4.72 -0.83 -24.41
C GLN A 39 4.11 -1.78 -25.45
N SER A 40 4.86 -2.78 -25.92
CA SER A 40 4.38 -3.76 -26.90
C SER A 40 5.06 -5.11 -26.79
N ILE A 41 4.41 -6.16 -27.31
CA ILE A 41 5.00 -7.50 -27.43
C ILE A 41 6.30 -7.45 -28.27
N GLY A 42 6.34 -6.60 -29.29
CA GLY A 42 7.54 -6.42 -30.11
C GLY A 42 8.72 -5.83 -29.32
N GLU A 43 8.45 -4.93 -28.38
CA GLU A 43 9.47 -4.41 -27.46
C GLU A 43 9.96 -5.50 -26.49
N VAL A 44 9.04 -6.29 -25.93
CA VAL A 44 9.40 -7.44 -25.06
C VAL A 44 10.26 -8.44 -25.83
N ALA A 45 9.83 -8.84 -27.03
CA ALA A 45 10.56 -9.79 -27.86
C ALA A 45 11.95 -9.24 -28.25
N ARG A 46 12.04 -7.94 -28.60
CA ARG A 46 13.32 -7.29 -28.89
C ARG A 46 14.25 -7.32 -27.70
N LYS A 47 13.78 -6.96 -26.50
CA LYS A 47 14.60 -7.01 -25.27
C LYS A 47 15.09 -8.43 -24.98
N ILE A 48 14.24 -9.44 -25.16
CA ILE A 48 14.64 -10.85 -25.03
C ILE A 48 15.73 -11.21 -26.04
N LEU A 49 15.56 -10.84 -27.32
CA LEU A 49 16.52 -11.14 -28.40
C LEU A 49 17.86 -10.43 -28.21
N SER A 50 17.83 -9.17 -27.77
CA SER A 50 19.01 -8.36 -27.44
C SER A 50 19.64 -8.71 -26.09
N LYS A 51 19.05 -9.66 -25.33
CA LYS A 51 19.45 -10.01 -23.95
C LYS A 51 19.47 -8.80 -23.01
N GLU A 52 18.60 -7.84 -23.26
CA GLU A 52 18.40 -6.66 -22.42
C GLU A 52 17.57 -7.01 -21.19
N ARG A 53 17.75 -6.26 -20.10
CA ARG A 53 16.97 -6.43 -18.88
C ARG A 53 15.53 -5.97 -19.11
N ILE A 54 14.58 -6.80 -18.70
CA ILE A 54 13.16 -6.46 -18.64
C ILE A 54 12.84 -6.19 -17.18
N ASN A 55 12.53 -4.93 -16.86
CA ASN A 55 12.09 -4.57 -15.52
C ASN A 55 10.61 -4.95 -15.38
N CYS A 56 10.35 -5.97 -14.56
CA CYS A 56 9.00 -6.38 -14.18
C CYS A 56 8.60 -5.71 -12.87
N PHE A 57 7.42 -5.10 -12.84
CA PHE A 57 6.80 -4.52 -11.67
C PHE A 57 5.85 -5.55 -11.06
N TYR A 58 6.29 -6.18 -9.98
CA TYR A 58 5.40 -6.95 -9.12
C TYR A 58 4.78 -6.00 -8.11
N ARG A 59 3.47 -5.75 -8.25
CA ARG A 59 2.71 -5.02 -7.22
C ARG A 59 2.38 -6.01 -6.11
N ASP A 60 3.03 -5.88 -4.96
CA ASP A 60 2.69 -6.65 -3.79
C ASP A 60 1.42 -6.07 -3.13
N ASP A 61 0.27 -6.66 -3.47
CA ASP A 61 -1.03 -6.29 -2.91
C ASP A 61 -1.25 -6.90 -1.50
N SER A 62 -0.28 -7.64 -0.93
CA SER A 62 -0.41 -8.27 0.38
C SER A 62 -0.53 -7.29 1.55
N MET A 63 -0.10 -6.04 1.35
CA MET A 63 -0.10 -4.96 2.33
C MET A 63 -1.36 -4.08 2.29
N GLY A 64 -2.24 -4.26 1.30
CA GLY A 64 -3.46 -3.45 1.15
C GLY A 64 -4.45 -3.63 2.31
N GLY A 65 -4.82 -4.87 2.62
CA GLY A 65 -5.79 -5.19 3.68
C GLY A 65 -5.34 -4.76 5.09
N PRO A 66 -4.11 -5.07 5.52
CA PRO A 66 -3.60 -4.62 6.82
C PRO A 66 -3.55 -3.09 6.96
N MET A 67 -3.19 -2.36 5.89
CA MET A 67 -3.14 -0.89 5.89
C MET A 67 -4.53 -0.27 6.06
N GLU A 68 -5.56 -0.87 5.46
CA GLU A 68 -6.94 -0.44 5.61
C GLU A 68 -7.44 -0.58 7.06
N GLU A 69 -7.20 -1.74 7.69
CA GLU A 69 -7.54 -1.98 9.10
C GLU A 69 -6.81 -1.01 10.05
N LEU A 70 -5.52 -0.72 9.81
CA LEU A 70 -4.78 0.27 10.59
C LEU A 70 -5.36 1.68 10.45
N ALA A 71 -5.80 2.06 9.24
CA ALA A 71 -6.44 3.35 9.01
C ALA A 71 -7.78 3.48 9.76
N LEU A 72 -8.56 2.40 9.84
CA LEU A 72 -9.80 2.35 10.63
C LEU A 72 -9.52 2.50 12.13
N ILE A 73 -8.57 1.73 12.68
CA ILE A 73 -8.20 1.81 14.11
C ILE A 73 -7.73 3.22 14.47
N ARG A 74 -6.90 3.85 13.61
CA ARG A 74 -6.45 5.24 13.82
C ARG A 74 -7.61 6.23 13.90
N LYS A 75 -8.63 6.07 13.06
CA LYS A 75 -9.83 6.93 13.05
C LYS A 75 -10.63 6.78 14.35
N GLU A 76 -10.80 5.55 14.82
CA GLU A 76 -11.50 5.25 16.07
C GLU A 76 -10.76 5.80 17.30
N LEU A 77 -9.44 5.58 17.40
CA LEU A 77 -8.62 6.12 18.48
C LEU A 77 -8.66 7.65 18.52
N LYS A 78 -8.62 8.31 17.36
CA LYS A 78 -8.76 9.78 17.27
C LYS A 78 -10.11 10.25 17.85
N ALA A 79 -11.20 9.56 17.52
CA ALA A 79 -12.52 9.88 18.05
C ALA A 79 -12.59 9.70 19.58
N ILE A 80 -11.99 8.63 20.11
CA ILE A 80 -11.93 8.41 21.55
C ILE A 80 -11.11 9.49 22.25
N GLY A 81 -9.96 9.88 21.70
CA GLY A 81 -9.13 10.96 22.24
C GLY A 81 -9.86 12.31 22.29
N ILE A 82 -10.65 12.64 21.26
CA ILE A 82 -11.50 13.84 21.25
C ILE A 82 -12.53 13.78 22.38
N ASN A 83 -13.20 12.64 22.56
CA ASN A 83 -14.21 12.46 23.61
C ASN A 83 -13.60 12.56 25.01
N ILE A 84 -12.44 11.95 25.25
CA ILE A 84 -11.72 12.06 26.54
C ILE A 84 -11.38 13.52 26.82
N ASN A 85 -10.81 14.24 25.84
CA ASN A 85 -10.50 15.65 26.00
C ASN A 85 -11.75 16.48 26.35
N GLN A 86 -12.89 16.16 25.75
CA GLN A 86 -14.16 16.81 26.04
C GLN A 86 -14.63 16.54 27.48
N GLN A 87 -14.57 15.29 27.95
CA GLN A 87 -14.92 14.94 29.33
C GLN A 87 -13.99 15.62 30.34
N THR A 88 -12.68 15.69 30.07
CA THR A 88 -11.72 16.41 30.91
C THR A 88 -12.06 17.90 31.00
N ARG A 89 -12.47 18.53 29.88
CA ARG A 89 -12.91 19.93 29.89
C ARG A 89 -14.16 20.14 30.73
N TYR A 90 -15.16 19.25 30.63
CA TYR A 90 -16.37 19.33 31.45
C TYR A 90 -16.09 19.10 32.93
N PHE A 91 -15.24 18.13 33.27
CA PHE A 91 -14.78 17.88 34.64
C PHE A 91 -14.14 19.14 35.26
N ASN A 92 -13.24 19.80 34.53
CA ASN A 92 -12.55 21.00 35.01
C ASN A 92 -13.47 22.22 35.10
N ALA A 93 -14.49 22.31 34.25
CA ALA A 93 -15.45 23.41 34.25
C ALA A 93 -16.56 23.25 35.31
N SER A 94 -16.78 22.02 35.80
CA SER A 94 -17.80 21.71 36.80
C SER A 94 -17.46 22.30 38.17
N LYS A 95 -18.46 22.89 38.84
CA LYS A 95 -18.35 23.43 40.20
C LYS A 95 -18.89 22.48 41.27
N SER A 96 -19.65 21.46 40.88
CA SER A 96 -20.29 20.50 41.79
C SER A 96 -19.52 19.17 41.84
N THR A 97 -19.32 18.63 43.04
CA THR A 97 -18.63 17.35 43.25
C THR A 97 -19.36 16.18 42.56
N ALA A 98 -20.69 16.22 42.47
CA ALA A 98 -21.48 15.15 41.84
C ALA A 98 -21.27 15.11 40.31
N GLU A 99 -21.21 16.28 39.66
CA GLU A 99 -20.91 16.39 38.22
C GLU A 99 -19.48 15.98 37.90
N LYS A 100 -18.52 16.34 38.76
CA LYS A 100 -17.13 15.88 38.64
C LYS A 100 -17.03 14.35 38.69
N ASN A 101 -17.70 13.72 39.64
CA ASN A 101 -17.71 12.25 39.74
C ASN A 101 -18.35 11.61 38.50
N PHE A 102 -19.44 12.18 37.97
CA PHE A 102 -20.05 11.71 36.73
C PHE A 102 -19.09 11.75 35.53
N HIS A 103 -18.37 12.87 35.33
CA HIS A 103 -17.41 12.99 34.24
C HIS A 103 -16.17 12.09 34.42
N ALA A 104 -15.75 11.84 35.66
CA ALA A 104 -14.68 10.88 35.98
C ALA A 104 -15.09 9.45 35.58
N ASP A 105 -16.30 9.01 35.94
CA ASP A 105 -16.81 7.69 35.59
C ASP A 105 -16.96 7.49 34.07
N GLN A 106 -17.39 8.53 33.35
CA GLN A 106 -17.45 8.50 31.88
C GLN A 106 -16.05 8.39 31.26
N THR A 107 -15.07 9.07 31.85
CA THR A 107 -13.67 9.01 31.40
C THR A 107 -13.09 7.61 31.59
N ILE A 108 -13.35 6.94 32.72
CA ILE A 108 -12.93 5.56 32.98
C ILE A 108 -13.50 4.59 31.93
N LYS A 109 -14.79 4.73 31.58
CA LYS A 109 -15.42 3.92 30.53
C LYS A 109 -14.80 4.15 29.14
N LEU A 110 -14.37 5.36 28.84
CA LEU A 110 -13.66 5.66 27.59
C LEU A 110 -12.27 5.02 27.58
N TYR A 111 -11.53 5.05 28.69
CA TYR A 111 -10.23 4.36 28.80
C TYR A 111 -10.34 2.85 28.58
N GLN A 112 -11.36 2.20 29.15
CA GLN A 112 -11.60 0.77 28.91
C GLN A 112 -11.84 0.45 27.41
N LYS A 113 -12.48 1.36 26.67
CA LYS A 113 -12.65 1.21 25.22
C LYS A 113 -11.34 1.41 24.45
N VAL A 114 -10.43 2.26 24.94
CA VAL A 114 -9.09 2.41 24.35
C VAL A 114 -8.31 1.12 24.50
N ASP A 115 -8.32 0.50 25.69
CA ASP A 115 -7.60 -0.74 25.98
C ASP A 115 -7.98 -1.86 25.00
N ALA A 116 -9.27 -2.08 24.80
CA ALA A 116 -9.75 -3.07 23.83
C ALA A 116 -9.30 -2.79 22.38
N LYS A 117 -9.15 -1.51 22.00
CA LYS A 117 -8.65 -1.11 20.68
C LYS A 117 -7.13 -1.25 20.57
N MET A 118 -6.39 -0.99 21.65
CA MET A 118 -4.94 -1.22 21.73
C MET A 118 -4.62 -2.70 21.56
N GLU A 119 -5.40 -3.59 22.17
CA GLU A 119 -5.22 -5.04 22.01
C GLU A 119 -5.40 -5.47 20.54
N ARG A 120 -6.43 -4.97 19.86
CA ARG A 120 -6.65 -5.22 18.43
C ARG A 120 -5.54 -4.64 17.56
N LEU A 121 -5.00 -3.47 17.92
CA LEU A 121 -3.87 -2.86 17.24
C LEU A 121 -2.61 -3.73 17.38
N PHE A 122 -2.30 -4.21 18.58
CA PHE A 122 -1.14 -5.08 18.82
C PHE A 122 -1.25 -6.39 18.02
N GLN A 123 -2.43 -7.01 17.96
CA GLN A 123 -2.64 -8.19 17.11
C GLN A 123 -2.36 -7.94 15.63
N LEU A 124 -2.75 -6.77 15.10
CA LEU A 124 -2.46 -6.38 13.72
C LEU A 124 -0.97 -6.12 13.49
N ILE A 125 -0.31 -5.45 14.43
CA ILE A 125 1.14 -5.22 14.39
C ILE A 125 1.89 -6.56 14.42
N SER A 126 1.50 -7.51 15.27
CA SER A 126 2.11 -8.84 15.32
C SER A 126 1.95 -9.59 13.99
N LYS A 127 0.75 -9.60 13.40
CA LYS A 127 0.52 -10.22 12.08
C LYS A 127 1.33 -9.58 10.95
N LEU A 128 1.51 -8.26 11.01
CA LEU A 128 2.35 -7.54 10.06
C LEU A 128 3.83 -7.84 10.26
N ALA A 129 4.29 -7.89 11.51
CA ALA A 129 5.66 -8.24 11.85
C ALA A 129 6.00 -9.69 11.44
N GLU A 130 5.06 -10.63 11.62
CA GLU A 130 5.19 -12.01 11.12
C GLU A 130 5.34 -12.03 9.60
N LYS A 131 4.46 -11.35 8.85
CA LYS A 131 4.60 -11.27 7.39
C LYS A 131 5.93 -10.66 6.96
N TRP A 132 6.41 -9.64 7.68
CA TRP A 132 7.68 -8.99 7.38
C TRP A 132 8.89 -9.91 7.67
N LEU A 133 8.87 -10.66 8.76
CA LEU A 133 9.93 -11.60 9.15
C LEU A 133 10.00 -12.86 8.27
N HIS A 134 8.88 -13.29 7.69
CA HIS A 134 8.84 -14.46 6.78
C HIS A 134 9.00 -14.07 5.30
N GLY A 135 9.17 -12.77 5.00
CA GLY A 135 9.36 -12.21 3.65
C GLY A 135 10.81 -11.89 3.27
N SER A 136 11.79 -12.28 4.09
CA SER A 136 13.23 -12.21 3.81
C SER A 136 13.80 -13.57 3.39
#